data_AF-A0A385SGB0-F1
#
_entry.id   AF-A0A385SGB0-F1
#
_cell.length_a   1.000
_cell.length_b   1.000
_cell.length_c   1.000
_cell.angle_alpha   90.00
_cell.angle_beta   90.00
_cell.angle_gamma   90.00
#
_symmetry.space_group_name_H-M   'P 1'
#
loop_
_entity.id
_entity.type
_entity.pdbx_description
1 polymer ?
#
loop_
_entity_poly.entity_id
_entity_poly.type
_entity_poly.pdbx_seq_one_letter_code
_entity_poly.pdbx_strand_id
1 'polypeptide(L)'
;MDNAREKELLYKLLYQVLIEIREEAHLKENKKIFYLSDLVHNVPLQLRNAKNESDYERILKKIEERAENRNMEKWLKNALSQL
;
A
#
# COMPACT_ATOMS: atom_id res chain seq x y z
N MET A 1 11.11 24.56 10.18
CA MET A 1 12.11 23.48 10.10
C MET A 1 11.63 22.50 9.03
N ASP A 2 12.51 22.15 8.10
CA ASP A 2 12.20 21.24 7.01
C ASP A 2 12.21 19.79 7.54
N ASN A 3 11.03 19.18 7.65
CA ASN A 3 10.85 17.81 8.16
C ASN A 3 11.09 16.74 7.06
N ALA A 4 11.82 17.09 6.00
CA ALA A 4 12.05 16.20 4.85
C ALA A 4 12.67 14.85 5.27
N ARG A 5 13.59 14.86 6.25
CA ARG A 5 14.24 13.65 6.76
C ARG A 5 13.26 12.77 7.54
N GLU A 6 12.45 13.35 8.41
CA GLU A 6 11.46 12.62 9.20
C GLU A 6 10.40 12.01 8.29
N LYS A 7 9.91 12.77 7.31
CA LYS A 7 8.96 12.29 6.30
C LYS A 7 9.55 11.11 5.50
N GLU A 8 10.81 11.21 5.10
CA GLU A 8 11.55 10.13 4.43
C GLU A 8 11.62 8.85 5.28
N LEU A 9 11.96 8.99 6.56
CA LEU A 9 12.06 7.87 7.49
C LEU A 9 10.70 7.21 7.71
N LEU A 10 9.62 8.01 7.82
CA LEU A 10 8.27 7.48 7.98
C LEU A 10 7.83 6.64 6.77
N TYR A 11 8.08 7.07 5.54
CA TYR A 11 7.75 6.27 4.36
C TYR A 11 8.54 4.96 4.30
N LYS A 12 9.83 5.00 4.63
CA LYS A 12 10.68 3.80 4.68
C LYS A 12 10.24 2.82 5.77
N LEU A 13 9.90 3.34 6.95
CA LEU A 13 9.41 2.52 8.06
C LEU A 13 8.07 1.86 7.70
N LEU A 14 7.12 2.60 7.13
CA LEU A 14 5.83 2.05 6.70
C LEU A 14 6.01 0.97 5.62
N TYR A 15 6.88 1.22 4.64
CA TYR A 15 7.22 0.23 3.63
C TYR A 15 7.77 -1.06 4.26
N GLN A 16 8.77 -0.93 5.14
CA GLN A 16 9.41 -2.06 5.81
C GLN A 16 8.40 -2.88 6.64
N VAL A 17 7.58 -2.20 7.45
CA VAL A 17 6.56 -2.86 8.29
C VAL A 17 5.53 -3.61 7.43
N LEU A 18 5.09 -3.05 6.31
CA LEU A 18 4.14 -3.74 5.41
C LEU A 18 4.76 -4.97 4.74
N ILE A 19 6.05 -4.93 4.43
CA ILE A 19 6.79 -6.10 3.93
C ILE A 19 6.87 -7.19 5.01
N GLU A 20 7.21 -6.83 6.24
CA GLU A 20 7.29 -7.78 7.36
C GLU A 20 5.92 -8.40 7.67
N ILE A 21 4.84 -7.61 7.67
CA ILE A 21 3.46 -8.11 7.82
C ILE A 21 3.12 -9.12 6.72
N ARG A 22 3.53 -8.84 5.47
CA ARG A 22 3.29 -9.73 4.33
C ARG A 22 4.06 -11.04 4.46
N GLU A 23 5.32 -10.97 4.86
CA GLU A 23 6.16 -12.15 5.10
C GLU A 23 5.59 -13.02 6.23
N GLU A 24 5.28 -12.42 7.38
CA GLU A 24 4.68 -13.11 8.52
C GLU A 24 3.34 -13.75 8.15
N ALA A 25 2.51 -13.05 7.38
CA ALA A 25 1.24 -13.58 6.91
C ALA A 25 1.42 -14.75 5.93
N HIS A 26 2.48 -14.73 5.12
CA HIS A 26 2.84 -15.86 4.27
C HIS A 26 3.27 -17.07 5.10
N LEU A 27 4.19 -16.88 6.06
CA LEU A 27 4.69 -17.93 6.95
C LEU A 27 3.57 -18.57 7.79
N LYS A 28 2.59 -17.78 8.21
CA LYS A 28 1.42 -18.24 8.98
C LYS A 28 0.23 -18.68 8.14
N GLU A 29 0.38 -18.73 6.81
CA GLU A 29 -0.69 -19.05 5.86
C GLU A 29 -1.96 -18.17 6.01
N ASN A 30 -1.82 -16.96 6.57
CA ASN A 30 -2.92 -16.02 6.71
C ASN A 30 -3.15 -15.27 5.40
N LYS A 31 -3.89 -15.91 4.49
CA LYS A 31 -4.20 -15.39 3.16
C LYS A 31 -4.79 -13.97 3.19
N LYS A 32 -5.68 -13.69 4.15
CA LYS A 32 -6.32 -12.35 4.24
C LYS A 32 -5.28 -11.26 4.49
N ILE A 33 -4.44 -11.42 5.51
CA ILE A 33 -3.41 -10.41 5.82
C ILE A 33 -2.37 -10.33 4.71
N PHE A 34 -1.99 -11.47 4.13
CA PHE A 34 -1.06 -11.52 3.01
C PHE A 34 -1.56 -10.67 1.84
N TYR A 35 -2.79 -10.87 1.39
CA TYR A 35 -3.33 -10.14 0.25
C TYR A 35 -3.54 -8.64 0.56
N LEU A 36 -3.96 -8.29 1.77
CA LEU A 36 -4.09 -6.89 2.18
C LEU A 36 -2.74 -6.16 2.18
N SER A 37 -1.70 -6.77 2.74
CA SER A 37 -0.35 -6.20 2.73
C SER A 37 0.29 -6.22 1.34
N ASP A 38 0.09 -7.28 0.54
CA ASP A 38 0.51 -7.34 -0.88
C ASP A 38 -0.12 -6.21 -1.70
N LEU A 39 -1.37 -5.83 -1.41
CA LEU A 39 -2.04 -4.74 -2.12
C LEU A 39 -1.37 -3.39 -1.89
N VAL A 40 -0.88 -3.10 -0.67
CA VAL A 40 -0.46 -1.74 -0.27
C VAL A 40 1.02 -1.58 0.07
N HIS A 41 1.82 -2.65 0.14
CA HIS A 41 3.22 -2.58 0.62
C HIS A 41 4.07 -1.52 -0.11
N ASN A 42 3.88 -1.31 -1.41
CA ASN A 42 4.65 -0.32 -2.17
C ASN A 42 4.12 1.12 -2.07
N VAL A 43 2.92 1.32 -1.53
CA VAL A 43 2.24 2.63 -1.51
C VAL A 43 3.06 3.69 -0.77
N PRO A 44 3.67 3.44 0.41
CA PRO A 44 4.47 4.45 1.09
C PRO A 44 5.60 5.02 0.22
N LEU A 45 6.34 4.18 -0.50
CA LEU A 45 7.42 4.64 -1.39
C LEU A 45 6.90 5.35 -2.64
N GLN A 46 5.70 5.01 -3.10
CA GLN A 46 5.06 5.72 -4.20
C GLN A 46 4.62 7.12 -3.77
N LEU A 47 3.98 7.23 -2.58
CA LEU A 47 3.56 8.50 -1.99
C LEU A 47 4.73 9.43 -1.70
N ARG A 48 5.87 8.87 -1.26
CA ARG A 48 7.14 9.61 -1.11
C ARG A 48 7.54 10.37 -2.37
N ASN A 49 7.33 9.78 -3.53
CA ASN A 49 7.77 10.32 -4.82
C ASN A 49 6.68 11.14 -5.53
N ALA A 50 5.45 11.14 -5.02
CA ALA A 50 4.32 11.86 -5.60
C ALA A 50 4.48 13.37 -5.38
N LYS A 51 4.27 14.15 -6.45
CA LYS A 51 4.43 15.61 -6.44
C LYS A 51 3.18 16.37 -6.82
N ASN A 52 2.28 15.74 -7.58
CA ASN A 52 1.06 16.37 -8.10
C ASN A 52 -0.10 15.38 -8.08
N GLU A 53 -1.31 15.89 -8.35
CA GLU A 53 -2.55 15.12 -8.37
C GLU A 53 -2.48 13.88 -9.27
N SER A 54 -1.92 14.01 -10.46
CA SER A 54 -1.79 12.88 -11.41
C SER A 54 -0.90 11.75 -10.89
N ASP A 55 0.04 12.03 -9.98
CA ASP A 55 0.82 10.98 -9.31
C ASP A 55 -0.06 10.15 -8.37
N TYR A 56 -0.95 10.81 -7.61
CA TYR A 56 -1.86 10.13 -6.68
C TYR A 56 -2.91 9.32 -7.43
N GLU A 57 -3.48 9.85 -8.51
CA GLU A 57 -4.39 9.12 -9.40
C GLU A 57 -3.74 7.85 -9.95
N ARG A 58 -2.48 7.96 -10.43
CA ARG A 58 -1.71 6.81 -10.92
C ARG A 58 -1.42 5.79 -9.82
N ILE A 59 -1.17 6.23 -8.59
CA ILE A 59 -0.97 5.32 -7.45
C ILE A 59 -2.26 4.55 -7.17
N LEU A 60 -3.40 5.23 -7.12
CA LEU A 60 -4.69 4.60 -6.90
C LEU A 60 -5.01 3.59 -8.00
N LYS A 61 -4.83 3.97 -9.28
CA LYS A 61 -5.00 3.06 -10.41
C LYS A 61 -4.16 1.79 -10.30
N LYS A 62 -2.89 1.92 -9.88
CA LYS A 62 -2.03 0.74 -9.65
C LYS A 62 -2.49 -0.14 -8.49
N ILE A 63 -3.19 0.41 -7.50
CA ILE A 63 -3.80 -0.37 -6.42
C ILE A 63 -5.02 -1.12 -6.97
N GLU A 64 -5.87 -0.46 -7.77
CA GLU A 64 -7.01 -1.09 -8.43
C GLU A 64 -6.58 -2.25 -9.34
N GLU A 65 -5.57 -2.03 -10.21
CA GLU A 65 -4.99 -3.08 -11.06
C GLU A 65 -4.43 -4.25 -10.25
N ARG A 66 -3.79 -3.99 -9.10
CA ARG A 66 -3.32 -5.05 -8.20
C ARG A 66 -4.47 -5.82 -7.56
N ALA A 67 -5.53 -5.12 -7.16
CA ALA A 67 -6.73 -5.76 -6.60
C ALA A 67 -7.38 -6.68 -7.65
N GLU A 68 -7.48 -6.25 -8.90
CA GLU A 68 -7.96 -7.06 -10.02
C GLU A 68 -7.15 -8.34 -10.19
N ASN A 69 -5.83 -8.21 -10.29
CA ASN A 69 -4.93 -9.36 -10.43
C ASN A 69 -4.92 -10.33 -9.24
N ARG A 70 -5.55 -9.96 -8.12
CA ARG A 70 -5.61 -10.74 -6.87
C ARG A 70 -7.04 -11.12 -6.47
N ASN A 71 -8.05 -10.85 -7.29
CA ASN A 71 -9.47 -11.06 -6.99
C ASN A 71 -9.93 -10.31 -5.70
N MET A 72 -9.40 -9.11 -5.46
CA MET A 72 -9.70 -8.25 -4.31
C MET A 72 -10.56 -7.03 -4.64
N GLU A 73 -11.07 -6.91 -5.86
CA GLU A 73 -11.82 -5.75 -6.36
C GLU A 73 -13.03 -5.46 -5.49
N LYS A 74 -13.79 -6.50 -5.11
CA LYS A 74 -14.95 -6.35 -4.23
C LYS A 74 -14.55 -5.83 -2.85
N TRP A 75 -13.44 -6.32 -2.32
CA TRP A 75 -12.93 -5.84 -1.04
C TRP A 75 -12.51 -4.37 -1.14
N LEU A 76 -11.76 -4.00 -2.17
CA LEU A 76 -11.29 -2.64 -2.38
C LEU A 76 -12.46 -1.65 -2.54
N LYS A 77 -13.45 -2.00 -3.38
CA LYS A 77 -14.67 -1.18 -3.57
C LYS A 77 -15.41 -0.97 -2.26
N ASN A 78 -15.58 -2.01 -1.46
CA ASN A 78 -16.23 -1.91 -0.15
C ASN A 78 -15.42 -1.03 0.81
N ALA A 79 -14.10 -1.20 0.87
CA ALA A 79 -13.23 -0.39 1.73
C ALA A 79 -13.29 1.10 1.36
N LEU A 80 -13.23 1.43 0.07
CA LEU A 80 -13.32 2.81 -0.40
C LEU A 80 -14.69 3.44 -0.15
N SER A 81 -15.78 2.66 -0.19
CA SER A 81 -17.13 3.18 0.12
C SER A 81 -17.36 3.55 1.59
N GLN A 82 -16.42 3.21 2.47
CA GLN A 82 -16.48 3.45 3.92
C GLN A 82 -15.53 4.56 4.40
N LEU A 83 -14.73 5.14 3.49
CA LEU A 83 -13.83 6.27 3.76
C LEU A 83 -14.51 7.59 3.39
#